data_AF-A0A8T6S897-F1
#
_entry.id   AF-A0A8T6S897-F1
#
_cell.length_a   1.000
_cell.length_b   1.000
_cell.length_c   1.000
_cell.angle_alpha   90.00
_cell.angle_beta   90.00
_cell.angle_gamma   90.00
#
_symmetry.space_group_name_H-M   'P 1'
#
loop_
_entity.id
_entity.type
_entity.pdbx_description
1 polymer ?
#
loop_
_entity_poly.entity_id
_entity_poly.type
_entity_poly.pdbx_seq_one_letter_code
_entity_poly.pdbx_strand_id
1 'polypeptide(L)' 'MRIDNKEKPRSVAYILCVGSRDEQNHGYCCNVGCLNALKHAYLLKNQYGDEVEAYVCYTDMRAVGRKAEEFY' A
#
# COMPACT_ATOMS: atom_id res chain seq x y z
N MET A 1 -2.17 6.51 14.62
CA MET A 1 -2.93 6.11 15.82
C MET A 1 -4.16 5.37 15.34
N ARG A 2 -4.45 4.21 15.94
CA ARG A 2 -5.64 3.41 15.65
C ARG A 2 -6.91 4.16 16.07
N ILE A 3 -7.93 4.16 15.21
CA ILE A 3 -9.16 4.93 15.45
C ILE A 3 -9.97 4.31 16.59
N ASP A 4 -10.00 2.97 16.66
CA ASP A 4 -10.76 2.16 17.60
C ASP A 4 -10.28 2.27 19.05
N ASN A 5 -8.96 2.22 19.29
CA ASN A 5 -8.40 2.17 20.64
C ASN A 5 -7.33 3.22 20.95
N LYS A 6 -7.04 4.15 20.02
CA LYS A 6 -6.03 5.21 20.16
C LYS A 6 -4.60 4.71 20.38
N GLU A 7 -4.33 3.43 20.19
CA GLU A 7 -2.98 2.88 20.31
C GLU A 7 -2.16 3.05 19.02
N LYS A 8 -0.86 2.84 19.13
CA LYS A 8 0.02 2.70 17.97
C LYS A 8 -0.29 1.40 17.22
N PRO A 9 -0.41 1.41 15.88
CA PRO A 9 -0.56 0.17 15.13
C PRO A 9 0.71 -0.69 15.29
N ARG A 10 0.52 -1.98 15.58
CA ARG A 10 1.61 -2.97 15.55
C ARG A 10 1.89 -3.46 14.13
N SER A 11 0.85 -3.52 13.32
CA SER A 11 0.94 -3.92 11.91
C SER A 11 -0.14 -3.23 11.07
N VAL A 12 0.14 -3.03 9.79
CA VAL A 12 -0.81 -2.52 8.79
C VAL A 12 -0.72 -3.36 7.52
N ALA A 13 -1.88 -3.76 6.99
CA ALA A 13 -1.97 -4.44 5.70
C ALA A 13 -2.58 -3.50 4.65
N TYR A 14 -1.91 -3.38 3.52
CA TYR A 14 -2.36 -2.68 2.32
C TYR A 14 -2.85 -3.72 1.31
N ILE A 15 -4.14 -3.71 0.99
CA ILE A 15 -4.72 -4.63 0.00
C ILE A 15 -4.81 -3.87 -1.32
N LEU A 16 -4.10 -4.35 -2.33
CA LEU A 16 -4.07 -3.73 -3.66
C LEU A 16 -5.17 -4.29 -4.57
N CYS A 17 -5.44 -3.55 -5.64
CA CYS A 17 -6.45 -3.87 -6.65
C CYS A 17 -7.90 -3.93 -6.10
N VAL A 18 -8.19 -3.33 -4.94
CA VAL A 18 -9.57 -3.24 -4.43
C VAL A 18 -10.43 -2.43 -5.41
N GLY A 19 -11.37 -3.11 -6.08
CA GLY A 19 -12.24 -2.52 -7.10
C GLY A 19 -11.55 -2.19 -8.43
N SER A 20 -10.35 -2.71 -8.70
CA SER A 20 -9.63 -2.59 -9.98
C SER A 20 -9.04 -3.95 -10.37
N ARG A 21 -8.87 -4.22 -11.66
CA ARG A 21 -8.53 -5.57 -12.15
C ARG A 21 -9.48 -6.64 -11.60
N ASP A 22 -10.76 -6.27 -11.52
CA ASP A 22 -11.84 -7.10 -11.04
C ASP A 22 -12.94 -7.14 -12.11
N GLU A 23 -13.25 -8.33 -12.60
CA GLU A 23 -14.25 -8.56 -13.65
C GLU A 23 -15.66 -8.16 -13.22
N GLN A 24 -15.97 -8.20 -11.91
CA GLN A 24 -17.27 -7.79 -11.39
C GLN A 24 -17.38 -6.27 -11.18
N ASN A 25 -16.26 -5.56 -11.20
CA ASN A 25 -16.17 -4.12 -10.98
C ASN A 25 -15.43 -3.44 -12.16
N HIS A 26 -14.22 -2.94 -11.93
CA HIS A 26 -13.41 -2.32 -12.97
C HIS A 26 -12.34 -3.31 -13.45
N GLY A 27 -12.50 -3.82 -14.68
CA GLY A 27 -11.54 -4.75 -15.29
C GLY A 27 -10.16 -4.15 -15.61
N TYR A 28 -9.97 -2.84 -15.46
CA TYR A 28 -8.72 -2.16 -15.74
C TYR A 28 -7.86 -1.92 -14.48
N CYS A 29 -6.57 -1.69 -14.67
CA CYS A 29 -5.66 -1.27 -13.60
C CYS A 29 -5.80 0.23 -13.35
N CYS A 30 -5.86 0.65 -12.08
CA CYS A 30 -5.91 2.06 -11.71
C CYS A 30 -4.57 2.80 -11.87
N ASN A 31 -3.47 2.11 -12.19
CA ASN A 31 -2.09 2.59 -12.39
C ASN A 31 -1.42 3.32 -11.21
N VAL A 32 -2.18 3.75 -10.20
CA VAL A 32 -1.67 4.53 -9.06
C VAL A 32 -1.61 3.72 -7.75
N GLY A 33 -2.36 2.63 -7.67
CA GLY A 33 -2.54 1.86 -6.43
C GLY A 33 -1.22 1.35 -5.85
N CYS A 34 -0.37 0.74 -6.68
CA CYS A 34 0.90 0.15 -6.25
C CYS A 34 1.83 1.20 -5.61
N LEU A 35 2.10 2.30 -6.32
CA LEU A 35 2.98 3.35 -5.81
C LEU A 35 2.42 4.06 -4.58
N ASN A 36 1.10 4.24 -4.50
CA ASN A 36 0.49 4.81 -3.31
C ASN A 36 0.63 3.89 -2.09
N ALA A 37 0.51 2.57 -2.27
CA ALA A 37 0.73 1.61 -1.19
C ALA A 37 2.18 1.66 -0.68
N LEU A 38 3.17 1.65 -1.59
CA LEU A 38 4.59 1.78 -1.24
C LEU A 38 4.87 3.10 -0.51
N LYS A 39 4.33 4.22 -1.01
CA LYS A 39 4.44 5.53 -0.37
C LYS A 39 3.88 5.50 1.04
N HIS A 40 2.70 4.93 1.24
CA HIS A 40 2.08 4.86 2.56
C HIS A 40 2.82 3.92 3.51
N ALA A 41 3.36 2.80 3.02
CA ALA A 41 4.19 1.90 3.82
C ALA A 41 5.48 2.61 4.28
N TYR A 42 6.13 3.36 3.40
CA TYR A 42 7.28 4.20 3.73
C TYR A 42 6.93 5.25 4.78
N LEU A 43 5.82 5.96 4.62
CA LEU A 43 5.35 6.95 5.60
C LEU A 43 5.00 6.32 6.95
N LEU A 44 4.44 5.12 6.96
CA LEU A 44 4.15 4.37 8.18
C LEU A 44 5.43 4.07 8.96
N LYS A 45 6.45 3.52 8.29
CA LYS A 45 7.75 3.22 8.90
C LYS A 45 8.46 4.49 9.37
N ASN A 46 8.39 5.59 8.62
CA ASN A 46 8.94 6.87 9.07
C ASN A 46 8.25 7.43 10.31
N GLN A 47 6.92 7.29 10.41
CA GLN A 47 6.16 7.84 11.52
C GLN A 47 6.33 7.02 12.80
N TYR A 48 6.49 5.70 12.68
CA TYR A 48 6.40 4.76 13.78
C TYR A 48 7.65 3.92 14.00
N GLY A 49 8.70 4.10 13.19
CA GLY A 49 9.92 3.28 13.23
C GLY A 49 9.71 1.89 12.66
N ASP A 50 10.77 1.08 12.69
CA ASP A 50 10.77 -0.24 12.07
C ASP A 50 9.96 -1.30 12.82
N GLU A 51 9.57 -1.03 14.08
CA GLU A 51 8.77 -1.91 14.93
C GLU A 51 7.31 -2.07 14.48
N VAL A 52 6.78 -1.19 13.63
CA VAL A 52 5.47 -1.41 13.00
C VAL A 52 5.63 -2.22 11.73
N GLU A 53 4.91 -3.32 11.60
CA GLU A 53 5.00 -4.16 10.40
C GLU A 53 4.09 -3.64 9.27
N ALA A 54 4.62 -3.61 8.05
CA ALA A 54 3.90 -3.19 6.86
C ALA A 54 3.79 -4.36 5.87
N TYR A 55 2.57 -4.77 5.56
CA TYR A 55 2.29 -5.86 4.63
C TYR A 55 1.60 -5.29 3.40
N VAL A 56 2.17 -5.50 2.21
CA VAL A 56 1.56 -5.06 0.95
C VAL A 56 1.13 -6.31 0.19
N CYS A 57 -0.18 -6.54 0.14
CA CYS A 57 -0.78 -7.69 -0.53
C CYS A 57 -1.14 -7.32 -1.97
N TYR A 58 -0.43 -7.89 -2.95
CA TYR A 58 -0.59 -7.58 -4.37
C TYR A 58 -0.54 -8.84 -5.24
N THR A 59 -1.14 -8.76 -6.43
CA THR A 59 -0.93 -9.76 -7.50
C THR A 59 0.34 -9.45 -8.27
N ASP A 60 0.47 -8.21 -8.77
CA ASP A 60 1.66 -7.71 -9.44
C ASP A 60 2.01 -6.31 -8.90
N MET A 61 3.30 -6.04 -8.67
CA MET A 61 3.76 -4.69 -8.38
C MET A 61 3.94 -3.93 -9.68
N ARG A 62 3.23 -2.80 -9.83
CA ARG A 62 3.30 -1.96 -11.03
C ARG A 62 3.85 -0.58 -10.67
N ALA A 63 5.17 -0.49 -10.62
CA ALA A 63 5.90 0.74 -10.35
C ALA A 63 6.04 1.58 -11.64
N VAL A 64 4.92 2.13 -12.11
CA VAL A 64 4.86 2.88 -13.37
C VAL A 64 5.27 4.33 -13.15
N GLY A 65 6.32 4.79 -13.83
CA GLY A 65 6.73 6.19 -13.82
C GLY A 65 8.23 6.37 -13.65
N ARG A 66 8.69 7.62 -13.72
CA ARG A 66 10.10 7.94 -13.50
C ARG A 66 10.46 7.72 -12.03
N LYS A 67 11.54 6.97 -11.77
CA LYS A 67 12.01 6.61 -10.42
C LYS A 67 11.05 5.71 -9.62
N ALA A 68 10.04 5.15 -10.26
CA ALA A 68 9.03 4.35 -9.58
C ALA A 68 9.60 2.98 -9.17
N GLU A 69 10.33 2.33 -10.07
CA GLU A 69 10.99 1.05 -9.79
C GLU A 69 12.09 1.20 -8.74
N GLU A 70 12.86 2.28 -8.77
CA GLU A 70 13.88 2.56 -7.76
C GLU A 70 13.29 2.90 -6.38
N PHE A 71 12.01 3.25 -6.32
CA PHE A 71 11.29 3.48 -5.06
C PHE A 71 10.65 2.20 -4.50
N TYR A 72 10.46 1.18 -5.35
CA TYR A 72 10.00 -0.14 -4.95
C TYR A 72 11.16 -0.95 -4.35
#